data_AF-A0A5R8KJV6-F1
#
_entry.id   AF-A0A5R8KJV6-F1
#
_cell.length_a   1.000
_cell.length_b   1.000
_cell.length_c   1.000
_cell.angle_alpha   90.00
_cell.angle_beta   90.00
_cell.angle_gamma   90.00
#
_symmetry.space_group_name_H-M   'P 1'
#
loop_
_entity.id
_entity.type
_entity.pdbx_description
1 polymer ?
#
loop_
_entity_poly.entity_id
_entity_poly.type
_entity_poly.pdbx_seq_one_letter_code
_entity_poly.pdbx_strand_id
1 'polypeptide(L)'
;MQEDLLQVRSLGVNFYVLRDSKGLYLIDGGFIGGRHLLRHSLIKRRWDSERIVGIIVTHGHLDHILNIGRIAEETGAWIAAPRQDASHYEGCPSYHGAAKITGCLEGIGRPLLGFRKFTPTRFLDDGDFLDIWHGLTVIHLPGHTAGHSGFYCERRRLLFCSDLFASYGCFSHLPPTIFNSSGADIPNSVATALELDLVGILPNHCDRSSPEVHLRRLVAINRRIQEAQQAGSSNGG
;
A
#
# COMPACT_ATOMS: atom_id res chain seq x y z
N MET A 1 17.44 -14.12 1.09
CA MET A 1 15.97 -13.90 1.07
C MET A 1 15.54 -13.72 2.50
N GLN A 2 14.78 -12.67 2.84
CA GLN A 2 14.20 -12.54 4.18
C GLN A 2 13.26 -13.73 4.42
N GLU A 3 13.53 -14.49 5.48
CA GLU A 3 12.84 -15.76 5.76
C GLU A 3 11.42 -15.56 6.29
N ASP A 4 11.06 -14.33 6.59
CA ASP A 4 9.89 -13.87 7.34
C ASP A 4 9.08 -12.80 6.58
N LEU A 5 9.47 -12.52 5.33
CA LEU A 5 8.76 -11.62 4.41
C LEU A 5 8.49 -12.36 3.10
N LEU A 6 7.23 -12.34 2.67
CA LEU A 6 6.76 -12.90 1.42
C LEU A 6 5.99 -11.84 0.64
N GLN A 7 6.42 -11.56 -0.59
CA GLN A 7 5.65 -10.75 -1.53
C GLN A 7 4.75 -11.66 -2.37
N VAL A 8 3.44 -11.49 -2.25
CA VAL A 8 2.44 -12.17 -3.10
C VAL A 8 2.27 -11.33 -4.36
N ARG A 9 2.58 -11.93 -5.50
CA ARG A 9 2.58 -11.22 -6.79
C ARG A 9 1.33 -11.53 -7.59
N SER A 10 0.67 -10.50 -8.11
CA SER A 10 -0.43 -10.62 -9.07
C SER A 10 -0.14 -9.82 -10.34
N LEU A 11 -1.03 -9.91 -11.33
CA LEU A 11 -0.96 -9.08 -12.53
C LEU A 11 -1.42 -7.66 -12.16
N GLY A 12 -0.46 -6.77 -11.86
CA GLY A 12 -0.71 -5.35 -11.61
C GLY A 12 -0.39 -4.93 -10.18
N VAL A 13 -0.95 -5.60 -9.16
CA VAL A 13 -0.78 -5.23 -7.75
C VAL A 13 -0.15 -6.36 -6.93
N ASN A 14 0.94 -6.07 -6.23
CA ASN A 14 1.52 -6.98 -5.25
C ASN A 14 1.03 -6.60 -3.85
N PHE A 15 1.08 -7.54 -2.92
CA PHE A 15 0.83 -7.31 -1.50
C PHE A 15 1.75 -8.21 -0.68
N TYR A 16 1.82 -8.01 0.64
CA TYR A 16 2.86 -8.62 1.46
C TYR A 16 2.29 -9.48 2.57
N VAL A 17 3.03 -10.53 2.92
CA VAL A 17 2.82 -11.36 4.10
C VAL A 17 4.06 -11.27 4.97
N LEU A 18 3.87 -10.84 6.21
CA LEU A 18 4.88 -10.84 7.27
C LEU A 18 4.64 -12.03 8.18
N ARG A 19 5.71 -12.62 8.70
CA ARG A 19 5.66 -13.77 9.59
C ARG A 19 6.46 -13.51 10.85
N ASP A 20 5.86 -13.78 12.01
CA ASP A 20 6.57 -13.84 13.29
C ASP A 20 6.11 -15.03 14.13
N SER A 21 6.48 -15.06 15.42
CA SER A 21 6.11 -16.13 16.35
C SER A 21 4.60 -16.22 16.64
N LYS A 22 3.84 -15.14 16.45
CA LYS A 22 2.39 -15.07 16.69
C LYS A 22 1.60 -15.55 15.46
N GLY A 23 2.13 -15.38 14.25
CA GLY A 23 1.56 -15.91 13.02
C GLY A 23 1.85 -15.03 11.80
N LEU A 24 0.89 -14.99 10.87
CA LEU A 24 0.98 -14.24 9.62
C LEU A 24 0.21 -12.92 9.70
N TYR A 25 0.78 -11.87 9.11
CA TYR A 25 0.16 -10.56 8.95
C TYR A 25 0.17 -10.17 7.48
N LEU A 26 -0.96 -9.71 6.97
CA LEU A 26 -1.06 -9.21 5.60
C LEU A 26 -0.86 -7.69 5.60
N ILE A 27 -0.10 -7.17 4.64
CA ILE A 27 -0.18 -5.77 4.23
C ILE A 27 -0.93 -5.77 2.89
N ASP A 28 -2.17 -5.28 2.90
CA ASP A 28 -3.20 -5.38 1.86
C ASP A 28 -3.66 -6.81 1.50
N GLY A 29 -4.77 -6.89 0.75
CA GLY A 29 -5.36 -8.15 0.29
C GLY A 29 -5.27 -8.39 -1.22
N GLY A 30 -4.69 -7.45 -1.96
CA GLY A 30 -4.60 -7.48 -3.42
C GLY A 30 -5.96 -7.51 -4.13
N PHE A 31 -5.91 -7.70 -5.45
CA PHE A 31 -7.08 -7.58 -6.34
C PHE A 31 -7.64 -8.93 -6.79
N ILE A 32 -8.12 -9.01 -8.04
CA ILE A 32 -8.74 -10.20 -8.61
C ILE A 32 -7.76 -11.39 -8.54
N GLY A 33 -8.23 -12.51 -7.97
CA GLY A 33 -7.40 -13.69 -7.76
C GLY A 33 -6.46 -13.62 -6.54
N GLY A 34 -6.43 -12.50 -5.81
CA GLY A 34 -5.54 -12.27 -4.66
C GLY A 34 -5.60 -13.39 -3.61
N ARG A 35 -6.79 -13.86 -3.22
CA ARG A 35 -6.93 -15.00 -2.27
C ARG A 35 -6.34 -16.31 -2.79
N HIS A 36 -6.49 -16.59 -4.09
CA HIS A 36 -5.91 -17.79 -4.71
C HIS A 36 -4.38 -17.70 -4.72
N LEU A 37 -3.85 -16.53 -5.11
CA LEU A 37 -2.41 -16.26 -5.12
C LEU A 37 -1.81 -16.27 -3.71
N LEU A 38 -2.52 -15.75 -2.71
CA LEU A 38 -2.15 -15.85 -1.30
C LEU A 38 -2.00 -17.31 -0.90
N ARG A 39 -3.07 -18.12 -1.05
CA ARG A 39 -3.04 -19.55 -0.69
C ARG A 39 -1.91 -20.29 -1.38
N HIS A 40 -1.73 -20.09 -2.69
CA HIS A 40 -0.65 -20.73 -3.44
C HIS A 40 0.74 -20.32 -2.93
N SER A 41 0.93 -19.02 -2.63
CA SER A 41 2.20 -18.49 -2.14
C SER A 41 2.52 -18.99 -0.73
N LEU A 42 1.52 -19.12 0.15
CA LEU A 42 1.68 -19.69 1.50
C LEU A 42 2.09 -21.16 1.42
N ILE A 43 1.43 -21.98 0.59
CA ILE A 43 1.79 -23.39 0.38
C ILE A 43 3.24 -23.50 -0.10
N LYS A 44 3.63 -22.69 -1.10
CA LYS A 44 5.00 -22.69 -1.64
C LYS A 44 6.04 -22.32 -0.57
N ARG A 45 5.67 -21.47 0.39
CA ARG A 45 6.54 -21.08 1.52
C ARG A 45 6.43 -22.01 2.73
N ARG A 46 5.54 -23.00 2.70
CA ARG A 46 5.17 -23.89 3.82
C ARG A 46 4.64 -23.11 5.03
N TRP A 47 3.86 -22.07 4.77
CA TRP A 47 3.19 -21.22 5.78
C TRP A 47 1.68 -21.47 5.81
N ASP A 48 1.16 -22.43 5.05
CA ASP A 48 -0.27 -22.69 4.88
C ASP A 48 -0.96 -23.25 6.13
N SER A 49 -0.20 -23.80 7.07
CA SER A 49 -0.70 -24.19 8.40
C SER A 49 -0.69 -23.04 9.42
N GLU A 50 -0.08 -21.90 9.09
CA GLU A 50 0.02 -20.76 10.01
C GLU A 50 -1.23 -19.90 9.95
N ARG A 51 -1.65 -19.40 11.11
CA ARG A 51 -2.83 -18.55 11.22
C ARG A 51 -2.51 -17.16 10.69
N ILE A 52 -3.41 -16.61 9.88
CA ILE A 52 -3.46 -15.18 9.59
C ILE A 52 -4.09 -14.48 10.79
N VAL A 53 -3.29 -13.65 11.47
CA VAL A 53 -3.64 -12.99 12.72
C VAL A 53 -4.18 -11.59 12.49
N GLY A 54 -3.59 -10.86 11.54
CA GLY A 54 -3.95 -9.47 11.27
C GLY A 54 -3.79 -9.07 9.80
N ILE A 55 -4.55 -8.05 9.41
CA ILE A 55 -4.50 -7.42 8.09
C ILE A 55 -4.31 -5.92 8.30
N ILE A 56 -3.32 -5.35 7.64
CA ILE A 56 -2.95 -3.95 7.70
C ILE A 56 -3.23 -3.35 6.32
N VAL A 57 -4.05 -2.31 6.27
CA VAL A 57 -4.47 -1.66 5.02
C VAL A 57 -3.58 -0.46 4.76
N THR A 58 -3.05 -0.32 3.54
CA THR A 58 -2.26 0.86 3.16
C THR A 58 -3.16 2.03 2.76
N HIS A 59 -4.20 1.76 1.97
CA HIS A 59 -5.20 2.73 1.53
C HIS A 59 -6.47 2.05 0.99
N GLY A 60 -7.50 2.84 0.67
CA GLY A 60 -8.85 2.38 0.37
C GLY A 60 -9.16 1.90 -1.05
N HIS A 61 -8.19 1.91 -1.98
CA HIS A 61 -8.49 1.49 -3.36
C HIS A 61 -8.81 0.01 -3.48
N LEU A 62 -9.73 -0.27 -4.41
CA LEU A 62 -10.34 -1.58 -4.56
C LEU A 62 -9.30 -2.67 -4.86
N ASP A 63 -8.24 -2.37 -5.61
CA ASP A 63 -7.18 -3.33 -5.93
C ASP A 63 -6.28 -3.69 -4.75
N HIS A 64 -6.38 -2.98 -3.63
CA HIS A 64 -5.73 -3.32 -2.37
C HIS A 64 -6.71 -4.01 -1.40
N ILE A 65 -7.95 -3.54 -1.37
CA ILE A 65 -8.92 -3.94 -0.33
C ILE A 65 -9.92 -5.01 -0.75
N LEU A 66 -9.98 -5.40 -2.04
CA LEU A 66 -11.02 -6.28 -2.58
C LEU A 66 -11.26 -7.53 -1.72
N ASN A 67 -10.18 -8.17 -1.28
CA ASN A 67 -10.23 -9.45 -0.59
C ASN A 67 -10.27 -9.34 0.93
N ILE A 68 -10.06 -8.16 1.51
CA ILE A 68 -9.79 -8.00 2.95
C ILE A 68 -10.98 -8.48 3.80
N GLY A 69 -12.20 -8.04 3.48
CA GLY A 69 -13.39 -8.45 4.23
C GLY A 69 -13.59 -9.96 4.24
N ARG A 70 -13.42 -10.63 3.09
CA ARG A 70 -13.53 -12.09 3.01
C ARG A 70 -12.43 -12.82 3.76
N ILE A 71 -11.17 -12.35 3.67
CA ILE A 71 -10.05 -12.97 4.39
C ILE A 71 -10.29 -12.84 5.89
N ALA A 72 -10.73 -11.68 6.38
CA ALA A 72 -11.02 -11.48 7.79
C ALA A 72 -12.19 -12.36 8.28
N GLU A 73 -13.27 -12.48 7.51
CA GLU A 73 -14.39 -13.40 7.79
C GLU A 73 -13.92 -14.87 7.88
N GLU A 74 -13.06 -15.30 6.96
CA GLU A 74 -12.57 -16.69 6.89
C GLU A 74 -11.54 -17.04 7.98
N THR A 75 -10.79 -16.06 8.48
CA THR A 75 -9.63 -16.30 9.37
C THR A 75 -9.82 -15.77 10.79
N GLY A 76 -10.79 -14.88 11.01
CA GLY A 76 -10.93 -14.12 12.24
C GLY A 76 -9.77 -13.17 12.51
N ALA A 77 -9.04 -12.75 11.46
CA ALA A 77 -7.96 -11.78 11.58
C ALA A 77 -8.50 -10.40 11.96
N TRP A 78 -7.78 -9.69 12.82
CA TRP A 78 -8.08 -8.29 13.10
C TRP A 78 -7.67 -7.42 11.90
N ILE A 79 -8.30 -6.25 11.75
CA ILE A 79 -8.00 -5.31 10.67
C ILE A 79 -7.54 -3.98 11.27
N ALA A 80 -6.39 -3.49 10.83
CA ALA A 80 -5.94 -2.12 11.10
C ALA A 80 -5.89 -1.33 9.79
N ALA A 81 -6.52 -0.15 9.75
CA ALA A 81 -6.65 0.60 8.51
C ALA A 81 -6.66 2.12 8.76
N PRO A 82 -6.15 2.93 7.81
CA PRO A 82 -6.16 4.38 7.92
C PRO A 82 -7.54 4.97 8.18
N ARG A 83 -7.64 5.87 9.16
CA ARG A 83 -8.91 6.51 9.53
C ARG A 83 -9.56 7.26 8.38
N GLN A 84 -8.75 7.98 7.60
CA GLN A 84 -9.23 8.91 6.58
C GLN A 84 -9.82 8.20 5.35
N ASP A 85 -9.60 6.88 5.22
CA ASP A 85 -10.15 6.07 4.13
C ASP A 85 -11.38 5.25 4.55
N ALA A 86 -11.96 5.50 5.73
CA ALA A 86 -13.09 4.74 6.29
C ALA A 86 -14.26 4.53 5.31
N SER A 87 -14.61 5.56 4.52
CA SER A 87 -15.68 5.48 3.52
C SER A 87 -15.43 4.44 2.42
N HIS A 88 -14.17 4.13 2.12
CA HIS A 88 -13.81 3.07 1.18
C HIS A 88 -14.15 1.68 1.74
N TYR A 89 -13.94 1.47 3.03
CA TYR A 89 -14.21 0.19 3.70
C TYR A 89 -15.72 -0.04 3.85
N GLU A 90 -16.47 1.04 4.04
CA GLU A 90 -17.94 1.08 4.01
C GLU A 90 -18.52 0.95 2.59
N GLY A 91 -17.67 0.96 1.56
CA GLY A 91 -18.06 0.83 0.16
C GLY A 91 -18.78 2.05 -0.41
N CYS A 92 -18.61 3.22 0.19
CA CYS A 92 -19.16 4.51 -0.24
C CYS A 92 -18.07 5.60 -0.32
N PRO A 93 -16.94 5.36 -1.01
CA PRO A 93 -15.87 6.36 -1.11
C PRO A 93 -16.33 7.62 -1.85
N SER A 94 -15.80 8.77 -1.43
CA SER A 94 -16.03 10.06 -2.08
C SER A 94 -14.82 10.44 -2.91
N TYR A 95 -15.03 10.65 -4.22
CA TYR A 95 -13.99 11.06 -5.15
C TYR A 95 -14.27 12.45 -5.72
N HIS A 96 -13.21 13.25 -5.87
CA HIS A 96 -13.27 14.62 -6.36
C HIS A 96 -12.33 14.82 -7.56
N GLY A 97 -12.57 15.87 -8.36
CA GLY A 97 -11.74 16.19 -9.52
C GLY A 97 -11.64 15.05 -10.54
N ALA A 98 -10.42 14.81 -11.05
CA ALA A 98 -10.13 13.73 -12.00
C ALA A 98 -10.37 12.33 -11.40
N ALA A 99 -10.30 12.19 -10.06
CA ALA A 99 -10.48 10.92 -9.38
C ALA A 99 -11.90 10.36 -9.44
N LYS A 100 -12.88 11.17 -9.89
CA LYS A 100 -14.23 10.68 -10.21
C LYS A 100 -14.25 9.53 -11.21
N ILE A 101 -13.28 9.47 -12.13
CA ILE A 101 -13.15 8.35 -13.07
C ILE A 101 -12.92 7.05 -12.31
N THR A 102 -11.97 7.04 -11.37
CA THR A 102 -11.72 5.90 -10.47
C THR A 102 -12.95 5.58 -9.64
N GLY A 103 -13.63 6.59 -9.09
CA GLY A 103 -14.89 6.41 -8.37
C GLY A 103 -15.98 5.69 -9.19
N CYS A 104 -16.13 6.04 -10.47
CA CYS A 104 -17.06 5.33 -11.36
C CYS A 104 -16.64 3.87 -11.60
N LEU A 105 -15.36 3.64 -11.87
CA LEU A 105 -14.82 2.29 -12.09
C LEU A 105 -14.98 1.40 -10.85
N GLU A 106 -14.66 1.93 -9.66
CA GLU A 106 -14.85 1.22 -8.40
C GLU A 106 -16.32 1.03 -8.04
N GLY A 107 -17.18 2.00 -8.35
CA GLY A 107 -18.63 1.89 -8.13
C GLY A 107 -19.25 0.72 -8.89
N ILE A 108 -18.74 0.42 -10.08
CA ILE A 108 -19.13 -0.76 -10.88
C ILE A 108 -18.37 -2.01 -10.38
N GLY A 109 -17.08 -1.89 -10.12
CA GLY A 109 -16.20 -3.00 -9.76
C GLY A 109 -16.54 -3.64 -8.41
N ARG A 110 -16.91 -2.85 -7.40
CA ARG A 110 -17.25 -3.32 -6.05
C ARG A 110 -18.38 -4.36 -6.06
N PRO A 111 -19.57 -4.10 -6.63
CA PRO A 111 -20.62 -5.12 -6.71
C PRO A 111 -20.23 -6.27 -7.65
N LEU A 112 -19.65 -5.99 -8.82
CA LEU A 112 -19.31 -7.01 -9.82
C LEU A 112 -18.31 -8.04 -9.31
N LEU A 113 -17.32 -7.60 -8.55
CA LEU A 113 -16.26 -8.46 -7.98
C LEU A 113 -16.63 -8.98 -6.57
N GLY A 114 -17.80 -8.57 -6.06
CA GLY A 114 -18.33 -8.97 -4.77
C GLY A 114 -17.50 -8.48 -3.58
N PHE A 115 -17.03 -7.23 -3.64
CA PHE A 115 -16.35 -6.57 -2.54
C PHE A 115 -17.16 -6.71 -1.23
N ARG A 116 -16.51 -7.21 -0.19
CA ARG A 116 -17.08 -7.28 1.16
C ARG A 116 -16.62 -6.08 1.96
N LYS A 117 -17.59 -5.27 2.39
CA LYS A 117 -17.36 -4.20 3.36
C LYS A 117 -16.77 -4.79 4.63
N PHE A 118 -15.96 -4.01 5.33
CA PHE A 118 -15.40 -4.41 6.61
C PHE A 118 -15.24 -3.19 7.52
N THR A 119 -15.24 -3.44 8.81
CA THR A 119 -14.96 -2.41 9.82
C THR A 119 -13.59 -2.68 10.42
N PRO A 120 -12.63 -1.75 10.31
CA PRO A 120 -11.35 -1.89 10.99
C PRO A 120 -11.55 -2.08 12.49
N THR A 121 -10.84 -3.05 13.06
CA THR A 121 -10.77 -3.24 14.53
C THR A 121 -9.93 -2.16 15.20
N ARG A 122 -9.01 -1.54 14.45
CA ARG A 122 -8.20 -0.40 14.85
C ARG A 122 -8.10 0.56 13.67
N PHE A 123 -8.33 1.84 13.93
CA PHE A 123 -7.96 2.89 12.98
C PHE A 123 -6.50 3.29 13.19
N LEU A 124 -5.83 3.62 12.09
CA LEU A 124 -4.44 4.05 12.06
C LEU A 124 -4.34 5.54 11.74
N ASP A 125 -3.50 6.21 12.51
CA ASP A 125 -3.09 7.61 12.34
C ASP A 125 -1.55 7.68 12.25
N ASP A 126 -1.00 8.83 11.87
CA ASP A 126 0.46 8.99 11.73
C ASP A 126 1.20 8.70 13.04
N GLY A 127 2.36 8.03 12.95
CA GLY A 127 3.19 7.66 14.10
C GLY A 127 2.66 6.50 14.95
N ASP A 128 1.48 5.95 14.64
CA ASP A 128 0.97 4.75 15.32
C ASP A 128 1.97 3.59 15.23
N PHE A 129 2.10 2.83 16.32
CA PHE A 129 2.96 1.64 16.36
C PHE A 129 2.16 0.34 16.34
N LEU A 130 2.64 -0.62 15.56
CA LEU A 130 2.13 -1.99 15.45
C LEU A 130 3.20 -2.98 15.92
N ASP A 131 2.96 -3.64 17.05
CA ASP A 131 3.82 -4.71 17.61
C ASP A 131 3.59 -6.05 16.89
N ILE A 132 3.94 -6.07 15.62
CA ILE A 132 3.92 -7.23 14.73
C ILE A 132 5.24 -7.32 13.99
N TRP A 133 5.64 -8.52 13.60
CA TRP A 133 6.86 -8.75 12.83
C TRP A 133 8.13 -8.23 13.54
N HIS A 134 8.68 -7.09 13.11
CA HIS A 134 9.83 -6.42 13.76
C HIS A 134 9.46 -5.07 14.39
N GLY A 135 8.16 -4.78 14.50
CA GLY A 135 7.63 -3.45 14.79
C GLY A 135 7.45 -2.64 13.51
N LEU A 136 6.26 -2.06 13.33
CA LEU A 136 5.97 -1.16 12.23
C LEU A 136 5.43 0.17 12.76
N THR A 137 6.01 1.27 12.30
CA THR A 137 5.50 2.63 12.51
C THR A 137 4.70 3.04 11.29
N VAL A 138 3.49 3.56 11.51
CA VAL A 138 2.66 4.16 10.47
C VAL A 138 3.27 5.49 10.06
N ILE A 139 3.47 5.67 8.76
CA ILE A 139 3.91 6.93 8.17
C ILE A 139 2.78 7.41 7.26
N HIS A 140 2.14 8.52 7.60
CA HIS A 140 1.08 9.10 6.78
C HIS A 140 1.69 9.75 5.54
N LEU A 141 1.24 9.29 4.36
CA LEU A 141 1.81 9.65 3.06
C LEU A 141 0.68 10.06 2.09
N PRO A 142 -0.11 11.11 2.42
CA PRO A 142 -1.30 11.46 1.67
C PRO A 142 -1.01 11.79 0.20
N GLY A 143 -2.05 11.62 -0.61
CA GLY A 143 -2.13 12.18 -1.95
C GLY A 143 -2.76 11.23 -2.95
N HIS A 144 -2.38 9.95 -2.92
CA HIS A 144 -3.07 8.90 -3.67
C HIS A 144 -4.50 8.71 -3.14
N THR A 145 -4.63 8.48 -1.83
CA THR A 145 -5.86 8.70 -1.07
C THR A 145 -5.59 9.66 0.09
N ALA A 146 -6.63 10.10 0.80
CA ALA A 146 -6.45 10.93 1.98
C ALA A 146 -5.76 10.14 3.11
N GLY A 147 -6.13 8.86 3.29
CA GLY A 147 -5.54 7.98 4.30
C GLY A 147 -4.30 7.21 3.88
N HIS A 148 -3.74 7.43 2.67
CA HIS A 148 -2.61 6.65 2.19
C HIS A 148 -1.46 6.65 3.19
N SER A 149 -1.04 5.45 3.58
CA SER A 149 -0.07 5.24 4.63
C SER A 149 0.97 4.21 4.22
N GLY A 150 2.22 4.49 4.56
CA GLY A 150 3.31 3.53 4.52
C GLY A 150 3.58 2.92 5.91
N PHE A 151 4.29 1.79 5.92
CA PHE A 151 4.69 1.12 7.16
C PHE A 151 6.21 1.00 7.23
N TYR A 152 6.81 1.75 8.15
CA TYR A 152 8.26 1.77 8.33
C TYR A 152 8.68 0.75 9.38
N CYS A 153 9.62 -0.11 9.00
CA CYS A 153 10.27 -1.05 9.89
C CYS A 153 11.69 -0.56 10.17
N GLU A 154 11.88 0.15 11.29
CA GLU A 154 13.18 0.74 11.67
C GLU A 154 14.27 -0.33 11.80
N ARG A 155 13.98 -1.46 12.46
CA ARG A 155 14.94 -2.56 12.64
C ARG A 155 15.46 -3.14 11.33
N ARG A 156 14.64 -3.12 10.28
CA ARG A 156 15.00 -3.61 8.94
C ARG A 156 15.40 -2.47 7.99
N ARG A 157 15.19 -1.21 8.38
CA ARG A 157 15.35 -0.01 7.54
C ARG A 157 14.59 -0.14 6.21
N LEU A 158 13.38 -0.71 6.28
CA LEU A 158 12.51 -0.94 5.12
C LEU A 158 11.21 -0.16 5.28
N LEU A 159 10.71 0.41 4.19
CA LEU A 159 9.39 1.04 4.13
C LEU A 159 8.50 0.29 3.14
N PHE A 160 7.36 -0.23 3.61
CA PHE A 160 6.25 -0.61 2.73
C PHE A 160 5.53 0.66 2.31
N CYS A 161 5.77 1.13 1.09
CA CYS A 161 5.31 2.45 0.66
C CYS A 161 4.02 2.42 -0.16
N SER A 162 3.48 1.23 -0.42
CA SER A 162 2.28 1.05 -1.23
C SER A 162 2.39 1.85 -2.54
N ASP A 163 1.37 2.63 -2.84
CA ASP A 163 1.20 3.40 -4.06
C ASP A 163 1.77 4.82 -4.00
N LEU A 164 2.77 5.05 -3.16
CA LEU A 164 3.54 6.30 -3.23
C LEU A 164 4.12 6.51 -4.64
N PHE A 165 4.50 5.40 -5.31
CA PHE A 165 4.93 5.38 -6.70
C PHE A 165 4.81 3.96 -7.29
N ALA A 166 4.77 3.88 -8.62
CA ALA A 166 4.90 2.63 -9.36
C ALA A 166 6.36 2.41 -9.79
N SER A 167 6.86 1.18 -9.66
CA SER A 167 8.28 0.85 -9.86
C SER A 167 8.50 -0.29 -10.87
N TYR A 168 8.48 0.06 -12.16
CA TYR A 168 8.65 -0.90 -13.25
C TYR A 168 9.80 -0.51 -14.17
N GLY A 169 10.95 -1.19 -14.10
CA GLY A 169 12.07 -1.00 -15.04
C GLY A 169 12.40 0.48 -15.28
N CYS A 170 12.39 0.87 -16.57
CA CYS A 170 12.59 2.24 -17.03
C CYS A 170 11.33 3.14 -16.90
N PHE A 171 10.20 2.59 -16.49
CA PHE A 171 8.88 3.22 -16.38
C PHE A 171 8.46 3.42 -14.92
N SER A 172 9.37 3.88 -14.05
CA SER A 172 8.98 4.26 -12.68
C SER A 172 8.36 5.66 -12.69
N HIS A 173 7.19 5.82 -12.08
CA HIS A 173 6.41 7.05 -12.14
C HIS A 173 5.53 7.24 -10.90
N LEU A 174 5.10 8.49 -10.67
CA LEU A 174 4.06 8.79 -9.69
C LEU A 174 2.70 8.25 -10.17
N PRO A 175 1.76 7.95 -9.26
CA PRO A 175 0.44 7.48 -9.65
C PRO A 175 -0.26 8.48 -10.58
N PRO A 176 -0.93 8.03 -11.65
CA PRO A 176 -1.74 8.88 -12.51
C PRO A 176 -2.78 9.69 -11.73
N THR A 177 -3.05 10.92 -12.17
CA THR A 177 -3.95 11.87 -11.49
C THR A 177 -5.37 11.36 -11.29
N ILE A 178 -5.84 10.48 -12.19
CA ILE A 178 -7.16 9.85 -12.08
C ILE A 178 -7.28 8.94 -10.86
N PHE A 179 -6.18 8.52 -10.24
CA PHE A 179 -6.20 7.70 -9.02
C PHE A 179 -5.93 8.53 -7.76
N ASN A 180 -5.71 9.84 -7.86
CA ASN A 180 -5.24 10.64 -6.73
C ASN A 180 -6.34 11.52 -6.16
N SER A 181 -6.62 11.35 -4.87
CA SER A 181 -7.57 12.20 -4.13
C SER A 181 -7.00 13.60 -3.86
N SER A 182 -5.70 13.69 -3.58
CA SER A 182 -4.97 14.95 -3.35
C SER A 182 -3.58 14.89 -3.97
N GLY A 183 -3.50 14.85 -5.30
CA GLY A 183 -2.23 14.70 -6.01
C GLY A 183 -1.16 15.76 -5.69
N ALA A 184 -1.57 16.92 -5.15
CA ALA A 184 -0.67 17.99 -4.71
C ALA A 184 0.18 17.62 -3.49
N ASP A 185 -0.26 16.66 -2.67
CA ASP A 185 0.47 16.24 -1.45
C ASP A 185 1.56 15.21 -1.73
N ILE A 186 1.51 14.54 -2.90
CA ILE A 186 2.44 13.47 -3.28
C ILE A 186 3.92 13.91 -3.20
N PRO A 187 4.33 15.10 -3.71
CA PRO A 187 5.70 15.59 -3.54
C PRO A 187 6.18 15.62 -2.09
N ASN A 188 5.32 16.09 -1.17
CA ASN A 188 5.65 16.16 0.25
C ASN A 188 5.76 14.75 0.85
N SER A 189 4.83 13.85 0.53
CA SER A 189 4.87 12.46 0.95
C SER A 189 6.13 11.73 0.45
N VAL A 190 6.57 11.99 -0.79
CA VAL A 190 7.84 11.46 -1.30
C VAL A 190 9.03 11.99 -0.50
N ALA A 191 9.05 13.27 -0.15
CA ALA A 191 10.10 13.86 0.68
C ALA A 191 10.11 13.24 2.08
N THR A 192 8.97 13.19 2.77
CA THR A 192 8.81 12.56 4.09
C THR A 192 9.30 11.11 4.10
N ALA A 193 8.93 10.32 3.08
CA ALA A 193 9.39 8.94 2.97
C ALA A 193 10.91 8.82 2.84
N LEU A 194 11.57 9.76 2.15
CA LEU A 194 13.01 9.77 1.93
C LEU A 194 13.83 10.39 3.08
N GLU A 195 13.18 11.02 4.06
CA GLU A 195 13.81 11.46 5.31
C GLU A 195 14.08 10.28 6.27
N LEU A 196 13.37 9.17 6.09
CA LEU A 196 13.56 7.95 6.87
C LEU A 196 14.91 7.31 6.57
N ASP A 197 15.49 6.65 7.57
CA ASP A 197 16.69 5.85 7.37
C ASP A 197 16.35 4.53 6.65
N LEU A 198 16.52 4.53 5.32
CA LEU A 198 16.11 3.43 4.44
C LEU A 198 17.30 2.75 3.75
N VAL A 199 17.34 1.42 3.84
CA VAL A 199 18.13 0.59 2.91
C VAL A 199 17.30 0.13 1.72
N GLY A 200 15.97 0.11 1.84
CA GLY A 200 15.09 -0.30 0.76
C GLY A 200 13.63 0.10 0.95
N ILE A 201 12.88 0.04 -0.14
CA ILE A 201 11.45 0.36 -0.17
C ILE A 201 10.66 -0.70 -0.95
N LEU A 202 9.42 -0.94 -0.53
CA LEU A 202 8.56 -2.02 -0.98
C LEU A 202 7.21 -1.44 -1.48
N PRO A 203 7.11 -1.05 -2.76
CA PRO A 203 5.86 -0.61 -3.39
C PRO A 203 4.92 -1.79 -3.72
N ASN A 204 3.62 -1.54 -3.85
CA ASN A 204 2.67 -2.58 -4.27
C ASN A 204 2.67 -2.75 -5.79
N HIS A 205 2.78 -1.66 -6.55
CA HIS A 205 2.93 -1.71 -8.01
C HIS A 205 4.41 -1.76 -8.43
N CYS A 206 4.99 -2.95 -8.58
CA CYS A 206 6.37 -3.09 -8.99
C CYS A 206 6.79 -4.38 -9.69
N ASP A 207 7.92 -4.28 -10.39
CA ASP A 207 8.67 -5.40 -10.94
C ASP A 207 9.46 -6.18 -9.87
N ARG A 208 10.21 -7.21 -10.28
CA ARG A 208 10.94 -8.12 -9.38
C ARG A 208 12.26 -7.56 -8.85
N SER A 209 12.50 -6.26 -8.99
CA SER A 209 13.74 -5.67 -8.49
C SER A 209 13.83 -5.73 -6.97
N SER A 210 15.04 -5.51 -6.44
CA SER A 210 15.26 -5.52 -5.00
C SER A 210 14.76 -4.21 -4.34
N PRO A 211 14.51 -4.20 -3.03
CA PRO A 211 14.10 -3.00 -2.30
C PRO A 211 15.05 -1.80 -2.50
N GLU A 212 16.35 -2.04 -2.63
CA GLU A 212 17.37 -1.02 -2.87
C GLU A 212 17.23 -0.41 -4.27
N VAL A 213 16.86 -1.21 -5.27
CA VAL A 213 16.60 -0.73 -6.64
C VAL A 213 15.35 0.15 -6.66
N HIS A 214 14.29 -0.27 -5.97
CA HIS A 214 13.08 0.52 -5.82
C HIS A 214 13.37 1.86 -5.12
N LEU A 215 14.22 1.86 -4.09
CA LEU A 215 14.61 3.08 -3.38
C LEU A 215 15.36 4.05 -4.31
N ARG A 216 16.32 3.55 -5.10
CA ARG A 216 17.01 4.38 -6.11
C ARG A 216 16.05 4.99 -7.13
N ARG A 217 15.01 4.27 -7.53
CA ARG A 217 13.98 4.77 -8.46
C ARG A 217 13.15 5.87 -7.82
N LEU A 218 12.76 5.73 -6.54
CA LEU A 218 12.05 6.79 -5.82
C LEU A 218 12.92 8.05 -5.67
N VAL A 219 14.21 7.90 -5.35
CA VAL A 219 15.16 9.03 -5.29
C VAL A 219 15.26 9.75 -6.64
N ALA A 220 15.29 9.00 -7.76
CA ALA A 220 15.29 9.59 -9.09
C ALA A 220 13.97 10.34 -9.41
N ILE A 221 12.82 9.82 -8.95
CA ILE A 221 11.53 10.51 -9.06
C ILE A 221 11.56 11.82 -8.25
N ASN A 222 12.02 11.78 -7.00
CA ASN A 222 12.10 12.98 -6.16
C ASN A 222 12.96 14.06 -6.82
N ARG A 223 14.11 13.70 -7.40
CA ARG A 223 14.96 14.66 -8.14
C ARG A 223 14.18 15.37 -9.27
N ARG A 224 13.42 14.63 -10.07
CA ARG A 224 12.60 15.19 -11.15
C ARG A 224 11.48 16.11 -10.62
N ILE A 225 10.89 15.78 -9.47
CA ILE A 225 9.90 16.63 -8.79
C ILE A 225 10.55 17.98 -8.42
N GLN A 226 11.73 17.94 -7.78
CA GLN A 226 12.45 19.16 -7.39
C GLN A 226 12.86 20.01 -8.58
N GLU A 227 13.38 19.39 -9.65
CA GLU A 227 13.73 20.07 -10.90
C GLU A 227 12.52 20.78 -11.53
N ALA A 228 11.36 20.11 -11.58
CA ALA A 228 10.13 20.70 -12.12
C ALA A 228 9.59 21.86 -11.28
N GLN A 229 9.69 21.77 -9.95
CA GLN A 229 9.28 22.85 -9.04
C GLN A 229 10.18 24.09 -9.20
N GLN A 230 11.50 23.89 -9.30
CA GLN A 230 12.45 24.99 -9.53
C GLN A 230 12.23 25.70 -10.86
N ALA A 231 11.98 24.94 -11.94
CA ALA A 231 11.71 25.51 -13.27
C ALA A 231 10.37 26.29 -13.32
N GLY A 232 9.37 25.87 -12.54
CA GLY A 232 8.11 26.60 -12.39
C GLY A 232 8.26 27.93 -11.66
N SER A 233 9.13 27.99 -10.65
CA SER A 233 9.42 29.23 -9.90
C SER A 233 10.24 30.25 -10.71
N SER A 234 11.11 29.81 -11.62
CA SER A 234 11.93 30.71 -12.46
C SER A 234 11.18 31.36 -13.62
N ASN A 235 10.05 30.80 -14.06
CA ASN A 235 9.24 31.34 -15.17
C ASN A 235 8.08 32.24 -14.69
N GLY A 236 7.93 32.44 -13.38
CA GLY A 236 6.83 33.21 -12.77
C GLY A 236 7.24 34.50 -12.06
N GLY A 237 8.51 34.93 -12.19
CA GLY A 237 9.03 36.21 -11.67
C GLY A 237 9.51 37.11 -12.79
#